data_AF-A0A844P5M0-F1
#
_entry.id   AF-A0A844P5M0-F1
#
_cell.length_a   1.000
_cell.length_b   1.000
_cell.length_c   1.000
_cell.angle_alpha   90.00
_cell.angle_beta   90.00
_cell.angle_gamma   90.00
#
_symmetry.space_group_name_H-M   'P 1'
#
loop_
_entity.id
_entity.type
_entity.pdbx_description
1 polymer ?
#
loop_
_entity_poly.entity_id
_entity_poly.type
_entity_poly.pdbx_seq_one_letter_code
_entity_poly.pdbx_strand_id
1 'polypeptide(L)'
;MIYDYPDGNIDIKYLGNSLEFAAFDHLEVIRQGDIVESKRLREVLKFAMSEQERLDNEGHRERRKSDPPRRQEQQRQMRMNLAVINSMKKEIVI
;
A
#
# COMPACT_ATOMS: atom_id res chain seq x y z
N MET A 1 42.61 -3.64 26.57
CA MET A 1 42.65 -5.00 27.13
C MET A 1 41.22 -5.37 27.53
N ILE A 2 40.78 -6.57 27.19
CA ILE A 2 39.41 -7.04 27.45
C ILE A 2 39.48 -7.99 28.65
N TYR A 3 38.61 -7.80 29.62
CA TYR A 3 38.49 -8.63 30.82
C TYR A 3 37.13 -9.32 30.81
N ASP A 4 37.15 -10.64 30.97
CA ASP A 4 35.97 -11.47 31.07
C ASP A 4 35.88 -12.01 32.49
N TYR A 5 34.82 -11.66 33.19
CA TYR A 5 34.62 -12.00 34.59
C TYR A 5 33.70 -13.23 34.73
N PRO A 6 33.82 -14.00 35.84
CA PRO A 6 33.03 -15.23 36.01
C PRO A 6 31.52 -15.04 36.08
N ASP A 7 31.06 -13.81 36.33
CA ASP A 7 29.65 -13.41 36.35
C ASP A 7 29.11 -13.10 34.94
N GLY A 8 29.95 -13.18 33.91
CA GLY A 8 29.60 -12.89 32.51
C GLY A 8 29.70 -11.41 32.14
N ASN A 9 30.19 -10.56 33.04
CA ASN A 9 30.48 -9.17 32.71
C ASN A 9 31.77 -9.06 31.90
N ILE A 10 31.75 -8.18 30.91
CA ILE A 10 32.92 -7.83 30.11
C ILE A 10 33.32 -6.40 30.48
N ASP A 11 34.63 -6.14 30.61
CA ASP A 11 35.14 -4.78 30.76
C ASP A 11 36.26 -4.52 29.75
N ILE A 12 36.17 -3.38 29.08
CA ILE A 12 37.13 -2.95 28.06
C ILE A 12 37.94 -1.80 28.67
N LYS A 13 39.23 -2.06 28.93
CA LYS A 13 40.12 -1.03 29.49
C LYS A 13 41.16 -0.55 28.47
N TYR A 14 41.38 0.76 28.44
CA TYR A 14 42.49 1.39 27.73
C TYR A 14 43.34 2.21 28.71
N LEU A 15 44.65 1.89 28.79
CA LEU A 15 45.58 2.48 29.76
C LEU A 15 45.07 2.39 31.22
N GLY A 16 44.38 1.30 31.57
CA GLY A 16 43.82 1.09 32.90
C GLY A 16 42.45 1.73 33.15
N ASN A 17 41.99 2.64 32.28
CA ASN A 17 40.67 3.26 32.38
C ASN A 17 39.61 2.40 31.67
N SER A 18 38.46 2.21 32.31
CA SER A 18 37.30 1.53 31.69
C SER A 18 36.69 2.43 30.61
N LEU A 19 36.34 1.84 29.48
CA LEU A 19 35.67 2.51 28.37
C LEU A 19 34.19 2.17 28.38
N GLU A 20 33.35 3.17 28.13
CA GLU A 20 31.92 2.93 27.92
C GLU A 20 31.72 2.12 26.63
N PHE A 21 30.96 1.04 26.73
CA PHE A 21 30.54 0.26 25.59
C PHE A 21 29.11 -0.23 25.83
N ALA A 22 28.38 -0.47 24.74
CA ALA A 22 27.09 -1.13 24.78
C ALA A 22 27.24 -2.50 24.11
N ALA A 23 26.83 -3.56 24.80
CA ALA A 23 26.66 -4.86 24.17
C ALA A 23 25.46 -4.75 23.22
N PHE A 24 25.73 -4.77 21.91
CA PHE A 24 24.65 -4.85 20.92
C PHE A 24 24.20 -6.30 20.83
N ASP A 25 23.07 -6.60 21.46
CA ASP A 25 22.38 -7.87 21.27
C ASP A 25 21.63 -7.83 19.91
N HIS A 26 22.37 -8.05 18.83
CA HIS A 26 21.78 -8.20 17.49
C HIS A 26 21.18 -9.62 17.36
N LEU A 27 20.08 -9.88 18.07
CA LEU A 27 19.28 -11.09 17.92
C LEU A 27 18.30 -11.04 16.75
N GLU A 28 18.13 -9.90 16.08
CA GLU A 28 17.43 -9.93 14.80
C GLU A 28 18.34 -10.60 13.77
N VAL A 29 18.08 -11.89 13.55
CA VAL A 29 18.50 -12.61 12.34
C VAL A 29 17.76 -11.96 11.17
N ILE A 30 18.20 -10.77 10.78
CA ILE A 30 17.73 -10.13 9.57
C ILE A 30 18.30 -10.96 8.43
N ARG A 31 17.47 -11.82 7.83
CA ARG A 31 17.91 -12.57 6.66
C ARG A 31 18.25 -11.54 5.61
N GLN A 32 19.48 -11.58 5.09
CA GLN A 32 19.96 -10.63 4.10
C GLN A 32 19.02 -10.53 2.88
N GLY A 33 18.28 -11.62 2.57
CA GLY A 33 17.20 -11.66 1.59
C GLY A 33 16.06 -10.67 1.86
N ASP A 34 15.66 -10.46 3.12
CA ASP A 34 14.58 -9.55 3.51
C ASP A 34 14.98 -8.06 3.26
N ILE A 35 16.27 -7.73 3.44
CA ILE A 35 16.83 -6.40 3.12
C ILE A 35 16.92 -6.20 1.60
N VAL A 36 17.26 -7.25 0.84
CA VAL A 36 17.36 -7.16 -0.63
C VAL A 36 15.97 -7.09 -1.26
N GLU A 37 15.01 -7.87 -0.78
CA GLU A 37 13.63 -7.87 -1.28
C GLU A 37 12.95 -6.51 -1.05
N SER A 38 13.10 -5.90 0.12
CA SER A 38 12.56 -4.55 0.38
C SER A 38 13.15 -3.47 -0.54
N LYS A 39 14.44 -3.57 -0.88
CA LYS A 39 15.07 -2.69 -1.88
C LYS A 39 14.55 -2.95 -3.30
N ARG A 40 14.39 -4.22 -3.69
CA ARG A 40 13.84 -4.59 -5.01
C ARG A 40 12.37 -4.18 -5.13
N LEU A 41 11.58 -4.36 -4.07
CA LEU A 41 10.19 -3.92 -3.99
C LEU A 41 10.08 -2.40 -4.17
N ARG A 42 10.99 -1.62 -3.58
CA ARG A 42 11.01 -0.17 -3.77
C ARG A 42 11.20 0.23 -5.24
N GLU A 43 12.11 -0.42 -5.96
CA GLU A 43 12.32 -0.14 -7.39
C GLU A 43 11.12 -0.60 -8.24
N VAL A 44 10.53 -1.76 -7.91
CA VAL A 44 9.30 -2.24 -8.57
C VAL A 44 8.13 -1.28 -8.34
N LEU A 45 7.98 -0.74 -7.13
CA LEU A 45 6.93 0.24 -6.81
C LEU A 45 7.14 1.57 -7.53
N LYS A 46 8.39 2.05 -7.64
CA LYS A 46 8.70 3.23 -8.46
C LYS A 46 8.34 3.01 -9.92
N PHE A 47 8.70 1.86 -10.48
CA PHE A 47 8.35 1.50 -11.86
C PHE A 47 6.84 1.41 -12.05
N ALA A 48 6.12 0.79 -11.12
CA ALA A 48 4.66 0.74 -11.18
C ALA A 48 4.03 2.14 -11.12
N MET A 49 4.59 3.05 -10.31
CA MET A 49 4.14 4.44 -10.22
C MET A 49 4.37 5.19 -11.53
N SER A 50 5.55 5.06 -12.16
CA SER A 50 5.83 5.72 -13.43
C SER A 50 4.93 5.22 -14.57
N GLU A 51 4.63 3.92 -14.61
CA GLU A 51 3.69 3.38 -15.60
C GLU A 51 2.26 3.86 -15.36
N GLN A 52 1.84 3.99 -14.10
CA GLN A 52 0.53 4.57 -13.79
C GLN A 52 0.42 6.02 -14.23
N GLU A 53 1.43 6.84 -13.93
CA GLU A 53 1.50 8.23 -14.37
C GLU A 53 1.50 8.35 -15.90
N ARG A 54 2.23 7.48 -16.60
CA ARG A 54 2.22 7.41 -18.06
C ARG A 54 0.81 7.13 -18.60
N LEU A 55 0.12 6.13 -18.04
CA LEU A 55 -1.24 5.78 -18.46
C LEU A 55 -2.28 6.85 -18.12
N ASP A 56 -2.10 7.58 -17.01
CA ASP A 56 -2.93 8.72 -16.63
C ASP A 56 -2.72 9.89 -17.62
N ASN A 57 -1.46 10.21 -17.93
CA ASN A 57 -1.10 11.27 -18.88
C ASN A 57 -1.56 10.97 -20.32
N GLU A 58 -1.50 9.70 -20.73
CA GLU A 58 -2.03 9.24 -22.02
C GLU A 58 -3.57 9.18 -22.06
N GLY A 59 -4.24 9.49 -20.93
CA GLY A 59 -5.70 9.48 -20.83
C GLY A 59 -6.32 8.08 -20.85
N HIS A 60 -5.51 7.02 -20.74
CA HIS A 60 -5.97 5.63 -20.78
C HIS A 60 -6.69 5.18 -19.50
N ARG A 61 -6.54 5.94 -18.42
CA ARG A 61 -7.26 5.75 -17.15
C ARG A 61 -8.43 6.72 -16.97
N GLU A 62 -8.62 7.67 -17.87
CA GLU A 62 -9.80 8.52 -17.84
C GLU A 62 -11.06 7.71 -18.22
N ARG A 63 -12.10 7.85 -17.41
CA ARG A 63 -13.45 7.40 -17.79
C ARG A 63 -13.82 8.13 -19.08
N ARG A 64 -14.26 7.41 -20.12
CA ARG A 64 -14.78 8.06 -21.33
C ARG A 64 -15.87 9.04 -20.92
N LYS A 65 -15.75 10.31 -21.33
CA LYS A 65 -16.72 11.38 -21.00
C LYS A 65 -18.15 11.05 -21.48
N SER A 66 -18.28 10.14 -22.44
CA SER A 66 -19.56 9.63 -22.94
C SER A 66 -20.24 8.60 -22.03
N ASP A 67 -19.53 8.01 -21.06
CA ASP A 67 -20.10 6.99 -20.19
C ASP A 67 -20.75 7.65 -18.97
N PRO A 68 -22.10 7.68 -18.88
CA PRO A 68 -22.76 8.20 -17.69
C PRO A 68 -22.32 7.39 -16.45
N PRO A 69 -22.30 8.01 -15.26
CA PRO A 69 -22.13 7.28 -14.02
C PRO A 69 -23.17 6.16 -13.97
N ARG A 70 -22.75 4.89 -13.81
CA ARG A 70 -23.66 3.72 -13.83
C ARG A 70 -24.88 3.91 -12.90
N ARG A 71 -24.69 4.64 -11.80
CA ARG A 71 -25.74 4.99 -10.84
C ARG A 71 -26.80 5.96 -11.42
N GLN A 72 -26.42 6.94 -12.23
CA GLN A 72 -27.36 7.88 -12.86
C GLN A 72 -28.17 7.19 -13.96
N GLU A 73 -27.53 6.30 -14.73
CA GLU A 73 -28.22 5.51 -15.76
C GLU A 73 -29.21 4.52 -15.14
N GLN A 74 -28.83 3.83 -14.07
CA GLN A 74 -29.74 2.95 -13.31
C GLN A 74 -30.95 3.72 -12.76
N GLN A 75 -30.75 4.91 -12.18
CA GLN A 75 -31.85 5.74 -11.69
C GLN A 75 -32.76 6.24 -12.82
N ARG A 76 -32.19 6.60 -13.97
CA ARG A 76 -32.96 7.00 -15.16
C ARG A 76 -33.83 5.85 -15.65
N GLN A 77 -33.26 4.65 -15.78
CA GLN A 77 -34.01 3.45 -16.20
C GLN A 77 -35.12 3.08 -15.19
N MET A 78 -34.86 3.14 -13.88
CA MET A 78 -35.90 2.92 -12.87
C MET A 78 -37.06 3.91 -13.01
N ARG A 79 -36.78 5.19 -13.25
CA ARG A 79 -37.81 6.23 -13.45
C ARG A 79 -38.63 5.99 -14.70
N MET A 80 -37.98 5.64 -15.81
CA MET A 80 -38.65 5.30 -17.07
C MET A 80 -39.56 4.06 -16.90
N ASN A 81 -39.04 3.01 -16.26
CA ASN A 81 -39.81 1.79 -16.01
C ASN A 81 -41.02 2.05 -15.11
N LEU A 82 -40.87 2.88 -14.08
CA LEU A 82 -41.96 3.27 -13.20
C LEU A 82 -43.04 4.09 -13.94
N ALA A 83 -42.64 5.01 -14.81
CA ALA A 83 -43.57 5.79 -15.63
C ALA A 83 -44.37 4.90 -16.59
N VAL A 84 -43.72 3.93 -17.24
CA VAL A 84 -44.36 2.96 -18.12
C VAL A 84 -45.36 2.09 -17.34
N ILE A 85 -44.97 1.57 -16.17
CA ILE A 85 -45.85 0.78 -15.30
C ILE A 85 -47.09 1.59 -14.89
N ASN A 86 -46.91 2.86 -14.52
CA ASN A 86 -48.03 3.71 -14.13
C ASN A 86 -48.95 4.06 -15.32
N SER A 87 -48.39 4.21 -16.53
CA SER A 87 -49.18 4.40 -17.76
C SER A 87 -50.03 3.18 -18.06
N MET A 88 -49.44 1.98 -18.03
CA MET A 88 -50.15 0.71 -18.28
C MET A 88 -51.27 0.48 -17.26
N LYS A 89 -51.01 0.78 -15.97
CA LYS A 89 -52.05 0.69 -14.93
C LYS A 89 -53.20 1.67 -15.15
N LYS A 90 -52.93 2.85 -15.70
CA LYS A 90 -53.96 3.85 -16.01
C LYS A 90 -54.85 3.42 -17.19
N GLU A 91 -54.28 2.72 -18.17
CA GLU A 91 -55.02 2.16 -19.31
C GLU A 91 -55.87 0.94 -18.95
N ILE A 92 -55.49 0.17 -17.92
CA ILE A 92 -56.23 -1.00 -17.43
C ILE A 92 -57.45 -0.63 -16.54
N VAL A 93 -57.49 0.60 -16.01
CA VAL A 93 -58.53 1.06 -15.07
C VAL A 93 -59.67 1.83 -15.79
N ILE A 94 -59.77 1.69 -17.11
CA ILE A 94 -60.91 2.13 -17.95
C ILE A 94 -61.66 0.90 -18.42
#